data_AF-A0A4Q5R3F3-F1
#
_entry.id   AF-A0A4Q5R3F3-F1
#
_cell.length_a   1.000
_cell.length_b   1.000
_cell.length_c   1.000
_cell.angle_alpha   90.00
_cell.angle_beta   90.00
_cell.angle_gamma   90.00
#
_symmetry.space_group_name_H-M   'P 1'
#
loop_
_entity.id
_entity.type
_entity.pdbx_description
1 polymer ?
#
loop_
_entity_poly.entity_id
_entity_poly.type
_entity_poly.pdbx_seq_one_letter_code
_entity_poly.pdbx_strand_id
1 'polypeptide(L)' 'FDAQTRDMAQLVEMIGHEVGPDRRARLLAMAWSVAGADGSVHEFEEALVWRLGGLLGLDEAAIGEARRSAADGQVSLS' A
#
# COMPACT_ATOMS: atom_id res chain seq x y z
N PHE A 1 -11.43 19.79 -5.96
CA PHE A 1 -11.47 18.34 -6.17
C PHE A 1 -10.27 17.78 -6.93
N ASP A 2 -9.16 18.52 -7.08
CA ASP A 2 -8.12 18.12 -8.07
C ASP A 2 -6.67 18.15 -7.54
N ALA A 3 -6.48 18.42 -6.25
CA ALA A 3 -5.14 18.46 -5.64
C ALA A 3 -4.69 17.09 -5.10
N GLN A 4 -5.60 16.30 -4.53
CA GLN A 4 -5.28 15.01 -3.89
C GLN A 4 -4.85 13.93 -4.88
N THR A 5 -5.33 13.98 -6.12
CA THR A 5 -5.01 12.98 -7.15
C THR A 5 -3.59 13.17 -7.72
N ARG A 6 -3.07 14.41 -7.72
CA ARG A 6 -1.76 14.74 -8.30
C ARG A 6 -0.60 14.26 -7.44
N ASP A 7 -0.78 14.22 -6.12
CA ASP A 7 0.21 13.72 -5.15
C ASP A 7 0.45 12.21 -5.29
N MET A 8 -0.62 11.43 -5.51
CA MET A 8 -0.54 9.97 -5.60
C MET A 8 0.21 9.48 -6.85
N ALA A 9 0.07 10.17 -7.99
CA ALA A 9 0.80 9.82 -9.21
C ALA A 9 2.30 10.07 -9.08
N GLN A 10 2.69 11.16 -8.41
CA GLN A 10 4.09 11.53 -8.20
C GLN A 10 4.78 10.60 -7.18
N LEU A 11 4.07 10.18 -6.13
CA LEU A 11 4.53 9.17 -5.17
C LEU A 11 4.79 7.81 -5.84
N VAL A 12 4.01 7.46 -6.85
CA VAL A 12 4.11 6.18 -7.57
C VAL A 12 5.24 6.21 -8.59
N GLU A 13 5.46 7.32 -9.30
CA GLU A 13 6.65 7.49 -10.15
C GLU A 13 7.94 7.36 -9.34
N MET A 14 7.98 7.92 -8.12
CA MET A 14 9.16 7.89 -7.25
C MET A 14 9.44 6.49 -6.65
N ILE A 15 8.41 5.66 -6.48
CA ILE A 15 8.54 4.32 -5.87
C ILE A 15 8.68 3.22 -6.93
N GLY A 16 8.03 3.34 -8.09
CA GLY A 16 7.84 2.23 -9.02
C GLY A 16 9.07 1.81 -9.83
N HIS A 17 9.98 2.73 -10.15
CA HIS A 17 11.03 2.46 -11.14
C HIS A 17 12.27 1.72 -10.60
N GLU A 18 12.54 1.73 -9.29
CA GLU A 18 13.73 1.08 -8.70
C GLU A 18 13.40 -0.10 -7.76
N VAL A 19 12.12 -0.40 -7.56
CA VAL A 19 11.64 -1.31 -6.52
C VAL A 19 11.07 -2.59 -7.15
N GLY A 20 11.79 -3.71 -6.96
CA GLY A 20 11.34 -5.04 -7.40
C GLY A 20 10.00 -5.48 -6.79
N PRO A 21 9.31 -6.48 -7.38
CA PRO A 21 7.95 -6.88 -7.00
C PRO A 21 7.78 -7.18 -5.51
N ASP A 22 8.74 -7.87 -4.89
CA ASP A 22 8.71 -8.21 -3.46
C ASP A 22 8.75 -6.96 -2.56
N ARG A 23 9.49 -5.93 -2.99
CA ARG A 23 9.61 -4.68 -2.23
C ARG A 23 8.36 -3.80 -2.40
N ARG A 24 7.66 -3.89 -3.54
CA ARG A 24 6.34 -3.24 -3.73
C ARG A 24 5.28 -3.85 -2.82
N ALA A 25 5.23 -5.18 -2.73
CA ALA A 25 4.34 -5.87 -1.81
C ALA A 25 4.62 -5.50 -0.34
N ARG A 26 5.90 -5.40 0.05
CA ARG A 26 6.29 -4.97 1.40
C ARG A 26 5.93 -3.50 1.69
N LEU A 27 6.09 -2.59 0.72
CA LEU A 27 5.63 -1.21 0.85
C LEU A 27 4.12 -1.14 1.07
N LEU A 28 3.36 -1.94 0.34
CA LEU A 28 1.92 -2.00 0.51
C LEU A 28 1.52 -2.59 1.88
N ALA A 29 2.23 -3.61 2.37
CA ALA A 29 2.00 -4.15 3.71
C ALA A 29 2.30 -3.12 4.82
N MET A 30 3.33 -2.28 4.65
CA MET A 30 3.57 -1.15 5.55
C MET A 30 2.44 -0.12 5.49
N ALA A 31 1.92 0.19 4.29
CA ALA A 31 0.78 1.09 4.15
C ALA A 31 -0.47 0.56 4.87
N TRP A 32 -0.75 -0.74 4.80
CA TRP A 32 -1.81 -1.39 5.57
C TRP A 32 -1.60 -1.27 7.09
N SER A 33 -0.37 -1.45 7.56
CA SER A 33 -0.04 -1.29 8.99
C SER A 33 -0.23 0.14 9.48
N VAL A 34 0.07 1.14 8.65
CA VAL A 34 -0.15 2.56 8.98
C VAL A 34 -1.63 2.90 8.96
N ALA A 35 -2.37 2.44 7.96
CA ALA A 35 -3.82 2.63 7.85
C ALA A 35 -4.57 2.04 9.05
N GLY A 36 -4.10 0.89 9.58
CA GLY A 36 -4.70 0.23 10.73
C GLY A 36 -4.11 0.60 12.09
N ALA A 37 -3.30 1.66 12.18
CA ALA A 37 -2.53 1.96 13.39
C ALA A 37 -3.40 2.32 14.61
N ASP A 38 -4.65 2.74 14.39
CA ASP A 38 -5.63 3.01 15.45
C ASP A 38 -6.43 1.76 15.89
N GLY A 39 -6.13 0.61 15.30
CA GLY A 39 -6.79 -0.67 15.58
C GLY A 39 -7.89 -1.05 14.59
N SER A 40 -8.20 -0.19 13.61
CA SER A 40 -9.18 -0.46 12.55
C SER A 40 -8.73 0.12 11.22
N VAL A 41 -9.21 -0.44 10.10
CA VAL A 41 -9.06 0.20 8.79
C VAL A 41 -10.44 0.61 8.31
N HIS A 42 -10.64 1.91 8.11
CA HIS A 42 -11.88 2.48 7.62
C HIS A 42 -11.99 2.38 6.09
N GLU A 43 -13.21 2.51 5.56
CA GLU A 43 -13.49 2.41 4.11
C GLU A 43 -12.61 3.34 3.26
N PHE A 44 -12.39 4.56 3.73
CA PHE A 44 -11.55 5.53 3.01
C PHE A 44 -10.08 5.11 2.96
N GLU A 45 -9.54 4.61 4.07
CA GLU A 45 -8.16 4.12 4.15
C GLU A 45 -7.98 2.86 3.30
N GLU A 46 -8.96 1.95 3.37
CA GLU A 46 -9.01 0.77 2.53
C GLU A 46 -8.99 1.15 1.04
N ALA A 47 -9.85 2.08 0.61
CA ALA A 47 -9.86 2.55 -0.77
C ALA A 47 -8.53 3.20 -1.21
N LEU A 48 -7.86 3.94 -0.32
CA LEU A 48 -6.55 4.53 -0.60
C LEU A 48 -5.46 3.47 -0.75
N VAL A 49 -5.40 2.49 0.15
CA VAL A 49 -4.38 1.44 0.10
C VAL A 49 -4.60 0.52 -1.12
N TRP A 50 -5.85 0.21 -1.46
CA TRP A 50 -6.18 -0.51 -2.70
C TRP A 50 -5.71 0.25 -3.95
N ARG A 51 -5.97 1.57 -4.00
CA ARG A 51 -5.51 2.40 -5.11
C ARG A 51 -3.98 2.45 -5.20
N LEU A 52 -3.29 2.53 -4.07
CA LEU A 52 -1.83 2.47 -4.01
C LEU A 52 -1.32 1.13 -4.56
N GLY A 53 -1.95 0.01 -4.19
CA GLY A 53 -1.61 -1.32 -4.71
C GLY A 53 -1.68 -1.41 -6.24
N GLY A 54 -2.77 -0.91 -6.82
CA GLY A 54 -2.93 -0.85 -8.28
C GLY A 54 -1.87 0.03 -8.96
N LEU A 55 -1.54 1.17 -8.35
CA LEU A 55 -0.49 2.06 -8.85
C LEU A 55 0.92 1.45 -8.74
N LEU A 56 1.17 0.60 -7.74
CA LEU A 56 2.38 -0.21 -7.62
C LEU A 56 2.41 -1.42 -8.58
N GLY A 57 1.39 -1.58 -9.42
CA GLY A 57 1.29 -2.69 -10.37
C GLY A 57 1.10 -4.04 -9.71
N LEU A 58 0.47 -4.09 -8.53
CA LEU A 58 0.09 -5.32 -7.84
C LEU A 58 -1.31 -5.73 -8.26
N ASP A 59 -1.52 -7.04 -8.43
CA ASP A 59 -2.85 -7.59 -8.65
C ASP A 59 -3.63 -7.69 -7.32
N GLU A 60 -4.92 -7.98 -7.42
CA GLU A 60 -5.79 -8.04 -6.24
C GLU A 60 -5.35 -9.11 -5.23
N ALA A 61 -4.79 -10.22 -5.72
CA ALA A 61 -4.29 -11.30 -4.88
C ALA A 61 -3.08 -10.84 -4.04
N ALA A 62 -2.13 -10.15 -4.66
CA ALA A 62 -0.96 -9.59 -4.00
C ALA A 62 -1.34 -8.48 -3.00
N ILE A 63 -2.33 -7.65 -3.33
CA ILE A 63 -2.84 -6.62 -2.41
C ILE A 63 -3.50 -7.27 -1.19
N GLY A 64 -4.30 -8.32 -1.41
CA GLY A 64 -4.91 -9.09 -0.32
C GLY A 64 -3.89 -9.82 0.55
N GLU A 65 -2.81 -10.33 -0.04
CA GLU A 65 -1.70 -10.93 0.71
C GLU A 65 -0.97 -9.89 1.55
N ALA A 66 -0.65 -8.73 0.98
CA ALA A 66 -0.02 -7.64 1.73
C ALA A 66 -0.86 -7.19 2.95
N ARG A 67 -2.20 -7.18 2.81
CA ARG A 67 -3.12 -6.91 3.93
C ARG A 67 -3.01 -7.97 5.03
N ARG A 68 -2.96 -9.26 4.66
CA ARG A 68 -2.79 -10.36 5.62
C ARG A 68 -1.44 -10.25 6.34
N SER A 69 -0.35 -10.06 5.60
CA SER A 69 0.98 -9.92 6.20
C SER A 69 1.07 -8.75 7.20
N ALA A 70 0.34 -7.66 6.93
CA ALA A 70 0.23 -6.53 7.85
C ALA A 70 -0.57 -6.88 9.12
N ALA A 71 -1.70 -7.57 8.98
CA ALA A 71 -2.51 -8.03 10.11
C ALA A 71 -1.76 -9.05 10.99
N ASP A 72 -0.94 -9.90 10.38
CA ASP A 72 -0.12 -10.91 11.07
C ASP A 72 1.16 -10.32 11.70
N GLY A 73 1.41 -9.01 11.55
CA GLY A 73 2.59 -8.34 12.10
C GLY A 73 3.92 -8.75 11.46
N GLN A 74 3.90 -9.37 10.28
CA GLN A 74 5.09 -9.89 9.59
C GLN A 74 5.92 -8.79 8.89
N VAL A 75 5.52 -7.52 9.05
CA VAL A 75 6.21 -6.37 8.49
C VAL A 75 7.41 -6.00 9.38
N SER A 76 8.50 -6.77 9.29
CA SER A 76 9.76 -6.41 9.97
C SER A 76 10.43 -5.24 9.25
N LEU A 77 10.99 -4.27 9.96
CA LEU A 77 11.76 -3.12 9.40
C LEU A 77 13.28 -3.35 9.43
N SER A 78 13.72 -4.61 9.41
CA SER A 78 15.15 -4.97 9.43
C SER A 78 15.87 -4.59 8.14
#